data_AF-A0A419HDY4-F1
#
_entry.id   AF-A0A419HDY4-F1
#
_cell.length_a   1.000
_cell.length_b   1.000
_cell.length_c   1.000
_cell.angle_alpha   90.00
_cell.angle_beta   90.00
_cell.angle_gamma   90.00
#
_symmetry.space_group_name_H-M   'P 1'
#
loop_
_entity.id
_entity.type
_entity.pdbx_description
1 polymer ?
#
loop_
_entity_poly.entity_id
_entity_poly.type
_entity_poly.pdbx_seq_one_letter_code
_entity_poly.pdbx_strand_id
1 'polypeptide(L)'
;MTATATAEAKIREKDAASERKIGDRSAAWNLKKAKKDDADARKRQKRADKRKEARDKRKENEGKRERKAAARSLAWAAFTARTATTLGGRLIGGLVVLAVATAWVGQYGALKEQLASVHMFGWSLGSLFAAAGASALEMTGLAMGDVVRKAVRRGERALVARAAMWTVIAGSSAANYLHFGSVMAGLSVLGPVSWEVHEWGERREQLHAAGQVTPRPRRPRWPLDRWVLLFWPTLQAYRLAVQFDLTDPAAAVAAADHVAASKAASRSAAKAAKEKKGAASDTGQQAAEQRPAVPAADAEQTGQPVAQHGGQQAASTSGQTGQPVKAKRPAGPASRSQQGGQPVAEEPASRTGRSGFRLINLGIGKRPATGQPEQNKAASDAASNRPAAVKKAASAPASNRPALPAGPASTTGQLPASRRPATTDQAASKTGQHGGQPVRTDRPAAPATPSTSGYPPVDRTGQPDISDVLPAARQIVISILATGGKPTKDAVLDALRGQGLSVGGDRKTALWQTLRGEKDHLAAEAAAPKTSTTSSTDQVA
;
A
#
# COMPACT_ATOMS: atom_id res chain seq x y z
N MET A 1 -60.47 67.84 -69.99
CA MET A 1 -59.32 67.68 -69.07
C MET A 1 -59.70 67.71 -67.57
N THR A 2 -60.98 67.80 -67.20
CA THR A 2 -61.42 67.86 -65.78
C THR A 2 -61.61 66.49 -65.11
N ALA A 3 -61.90 65.43 -65.87
CA ALA A 3 -62.15 64.09 -65.33
C ALA A 3 -60.90 63.39 -64.77
N THR A 4 -59.73 63.62 -65.37
CA THR A 4 -58.45 63.04 -64.93
C THR A 4 -57.96 63.67 -63.63
N ALA A 5 -58.09 64.98 -63.46
CA ALA A 5 -57.72 65.69 -62.23
C ALA A 5 -58.55 65.24 -61.01
N THR A 6 -59.86 64.99 -61.19
CA THR A 6 -60.72 64.47 -60.12
C THR A 6 -60.42 63.02 -59.73
N ALA A 7 -59.92 62.20 -60.67
CA ALA A 7 -59.52 60.83 -60.39
C ALA A 7 -58.22 60.79 -59.59
N GLU A 8 -57.22 61.60 -59.96
CA GLU A 8 -55.97 61.71 -59.22
C GLU A 8 -56.16 62.25 -57.79
N ALA A 9 -57.06 63.23 -57.61
CA ALA A 9 -57.38 63.75 -56.28
C ALA A 9 -57.97 62.66 -55.36
N LYS A 10 -58.87 61.81 -55.88
CA LYS A 10 -59.43 60.68 -55.13
C LYS A 10 -58.40 59.59 -54.83
N ILE A 11 -57.43 59.38 -55.72
CA ILE A 11 -56.33 58.42 -55.48
C ILE A 11 -55.44 58.94 -54.36
N ARG A 12 -55.00 60.21 -54.41
CA ARG A 12 -54.19 60.81 -53.34
C ARG A 12 -54.88 60.82 -51.98
N GLU A 13 -56.19 61.06 -51.94
CA GLU A 13 -56.95 61.02 -50.69
C GLU A 13 -57.04 59.59 -50.12
N LYS A 14 -57.26 58.59 -50.98
CA LYS A 14 -57.24 57.18 -50.58
C LYS A 14 -55.85 56.71 -50.12
N ASP A 15 -54.79 57.17 -50.79
CA ASP A 15 -53.42 56.86 -50.42
C ASP A 15 -53.04 57.51 -49.08
N ALA A 16 -53.41 58.77 -48.86
CA ALA A 16 -53.23 59.43 -47.57
C ALA A 16 -54.02 58.74 -46.43
N ALA A 17 -55.24 58.27 -46.70
CA ALA A 17 -56.02 57.50 -45.73
C ALA A 17 -55.42 56.11 -45.46
N SER A 18 -54.84 55.48 -46.49
CA SER A 18 -54.08 54.22 -46.38
C SER A 18 -52.84 54.41 -45.51
N GLU A 19 -52.03 55.45 -45.76
CA GLU A 19 -50.83 55.75 -44.99
C GLU A 19 -51.14 56.03 -43.52
N ARG A 20 -52.21 56.78 -43.21
CA ARG A 20 -52.66 56.98 -41.82
C ARG A 20 -53.01 55.65 -41.13
N LYS A 21 -53.74 54.76 -41.82
CA LYS A 21 -54.07 53.42 -41.28
C LYS A 21 -52.84 52.54 -41.06
N ILE A 22 -51.84 52.62 -41.95
CA ILE A 22 -50.57 51.91 -41.80
C ILE A 22 -49.79 52.48 -40.62
N GLY A 23 -49.74 53.80 -40.49
CA GLY A 23 -49.14 54.52 -39.36
C GLY A 23 -49.74 54.09 -38.02
N ASP A 24 -51.06 54.12 -37.88
CA ASP A 24 -51.76 53.74 -36.64
C ASP A 24 -51.52 52.27 -36.27
N ARG A 25 -51.55 51.36 -37.26
CA ARG A 25 -51.25 49.94 -37.02
C ARG A 25 -49.80 49.74 -36.59
N SER A 26 -48.85 50.46 -37.21
CA SER A 26 -47.44 50.39 -36.86
C SER A 26 -47.18 50.91 -35.44
N ALA A 27 -47.83 52.02 -35.05
CA ALA A 27 -47.76 52.58 -33.70
C ALA A 27 -48.35 51.62 -32.65
N ALA A 28 -49.52 51.04 -32.93
CA ALA A 28 -50.13 50.04 -32.04
C ALA A 28 -49.27 48.77 -31.90
N TRP A 29 -48.65 48.31 -32.99
CA TRP A 29 -47.73 47.17 -32.97
C TRP A 29 -46.47 47.47 -32.16
N ASN A 30 -45.86 48.64 -32.34
CA ASN A 30 -44.70 49.09 -31.56
C ASN A 30 -45.01 49.18 -30.06
N LEU A 31 -46.17 49.72 -29.70
CA LEU A 31 -46.59 49.83 -28.30
C LEU A 31 -46.84 48.45 -27.66
N LYS A 32 -47.40 47.50 -28.42
CA LYS A 32 -47.56 46.10 -27.99
C LYS A 32 -46.22 45.39 -27.83
N LYS A 33 -45.27 45.64 -28.73
CA LYS A 33 -43.92 45.09 -28.67
C LYS A 33 -43.16 45.61 -27.44
N ALA A 34 -43.17 46.92 -27.21
CA ALA A 34 -42.57 47.54 -26.02
C ALA A 34 -43.12 46.97 -24.71
N LYS A 35 -44.45 46.84 -24.58
CA LYS A 35 -45.09 46.21 -23.40
C LYS A 35 -44.66 44.77 -23.19
N LYS A 36 -44.47 44.00 -24.27
CA LYS A 36 -44.01 42.61 -24.20
C LYS A 36 -42.55 42.54 -23.77
N ASP A 37 -41.69 43.39 -24.35
CA ASP A 37 -40.27 43.45 -24.03
C ASP A 37 -40.05 43.86 -22.56
N ASP A 38 -40.82 44.82 -22.04
CA ASP A 38 -40.81 45.20 -20.62
C ASP A 38 -41.26 44.05 -19.70
N ALA A 39 -42.32 43.33 -20.08
CA ALA A 39 -42.80 42.19 -19.31
C ALA A 39 -41.77 41.05 -19.27
N ASP A 40 -41.10 40.80 -20.39
CA ASP A 40 -40.04 39.79 -20.49
C ASP A 40 -38.76 40.22 -19.75
N ALA A 41 -38.41 41.51 -19.78
CA ALA A 41 -37.33 42.07 -18.97
C ALA A 41 -37.57 41.90 -17.46
N ARG A 42 -38.78 42.21 -16.99
CA ARG A 42 -39.17 42.00 -15.58
C ARG A 42 -39.14 40.52 -15.18
N LYS A 43 -39.57 39.61 -16.07
CA LYS A 43 -39.47 38.16 -15.83
C LYS A 43 -38.02 37.69 -15.76
N ARG A 44 -37.13 38.22 -16.61
CA ARG A 44 -35.70 37.91 -16.60
C ARG A 44 -35.03 38.39 -15.31
N GLN A 45 -35.32 39.62 -14.86
CA GLN A 45 -34.84 40.13 -13.57
C GLN A 45 -35.30 39.24 -12.40
N LYS A 46 -36.60 38.94 -12.29
CA LYS A 46 -37.12 38.05 -11.22
C LYS A 46 -36.48 36.66 -11.23
N ARG A 47 -36.17 36.10 -12.42
CA ARG A 47 -35.46 34.81 -12.53
C ARG A 47 -34.00 34.92 -12.13
N ALA A 48 -33.33 36.03 -12.43
CA ALA A 48 -31.96 36.30 -12.01
C ALA A 48 -31.86 36.42 -10.48
N ASP A 49 -32.79 37.15 -9.86
CA ASP A 49 -32.82 37.34 -8.40
C ASP A 49 -33.09 36.02 -7.67
N LYS A 50 -34.08 35.23 -8.12
CA LYS A 50 -34.33 33.89 -7.58
C LYS A 50 -33.12 32.95 -7.71
N ARG A 51 -32.34 33.07 -8.80
CA ARG A 51 -31.12 32.28 -9.00
C ARG A 51 -30.00 32.72 -8.05
N LYS A 52 -29.86 34.02 -7.77
CA LYS A 52 -28.92 34.53 -6.77
C LYS A 52 -29.28 34.04 -5.37
N GLU A 53 -30.54 34.21 -4.95
CA GLU A 53 -31.02 33.74 -3.64
C GLU A 53 -30.83 32.23 -3.44
N ALA A 54 -31.11 31.42 -4.48
CA ALA A 54 -30.90 29.97 -4.43
C ALA A 54 -29.41 29.59 -4.33
N ARG A 55 -28.50 30.36 -4.97
CA ARG A 55 -27.06 30.15 -4.84
C ARG A 55 -26.56 30.52 -3.45
N ASP A 56 -27.04 31.62 -2.88
CA ASP A 56 -26.64 32.06 -1.54
C ASP A 56 -27.14 31.08 -0.46
N LYS A 57 -28.38 30.59 -0.58
CA LYS A 57 -28.91 29.51 0.27
C LYS A 57 -28.12 28.20 0.15
N ARG A 58 -27.62 27.87 -1.05
CA ARG A 58 -26.76 26.68 -1.23
C ARG A 58 -25.42 26.86 -0.51
N LYS A 59 -24.75 28.00 -0.69
CA LYS A 59 -23.49 28.32 0.00
C LYS A 59 -23.66 28.33 1.52
N GLU A 60 -24.74 28.89 2.04
CA GLU A 60 -25.03 28.89 3.48
C GLU A 60 -25.23 27.44 4.01
N ASN A 61 -25.96 26.62 3.26
CA ASN A 61 -26.17 25.22 3.62
C ASN A 61 -24.90 24.37 3.53
N GLU A 62 -24.04 24.64 2.54
CA GLU A 62 -22.71 24.03 2.43
C GLU A 62 -21.84 24.38 3.63
N GLY A 63 -21.74 25.67 3.99
CA GLY A 63 -21.01 26.10 5.19
C GLY A 63 -21.57 25.50 6.49
N LYS A 64 -22.90 25.37 6.61
CA LYS A 64 -23.52 24.67 7.75
C LYS A 64 -23.19 23.18 7.78
N ARG A 65 -23.13 22.51 6.62
CA ARG A 65 -22.75 21.09 6.50
C ARG A 65 -21.29 20.88 6.87
N GLU A 66 -20.40 21.73 6.39
CA GLU A 66 -18.98 21.70 6.73
C GLU A 66 -18.75 21.91 8.23
N ARG A 67 -19.39 22.93 8.83
CA ARG A 67 -19.32 23.16 10.28
C ARG A 67 -19.86 21.98 11.08
N LYS A 68 -20.97 21.38 10.66
CA LYS A 68 -21.52 20.15 11.30
C LYS A 68 -20.59 18.95 11.11
N ALA A 69 -19.96 18.79 9.95
CA ALA A 69 -19.01 17.73 9.69
C ALA A 69 -17.74 17.89 10.55
N ALA A 70 -17.21 19.11 10.67
CA ALA A 70 -16.09 19.44 11.55
C ALA A 70 -16.43 19.24 13.03
N ALA A 71 -17.62 19.67 13.47
CA ALA A 71 -18.08 19.44 14.84
C ALA A 71 -18.25 17.94 15.13
N ARG A 72 -18.79 17.17 14.18
CA ARG A 72 -18.90 15.72 14.30
C ARG A 72 -17.54 15.03 14.33
N SER A 73 -16.58 15.45 13.51
CA SER A 73 -15.25 14.85 13.51
C SER A 73 -14.49 15.13 14.81
N LEU A 74 -14.62 16.34 15.38
CA LEU A 74 -14.07 16.68 16.69
C LEU A 74 -14.74 15.89 17.82
N ALA A 75 -16.08 15.80 17.81
CA ALA A 75 -16.82 15.01 18.79
C ALA A 75 -16.48 13.52 18.71
N TRP A 76 -16.35 12.98 17.50
CA TRP A 76 -15.95 11.59 17.28
C TRP A 76 -14.52 11.36 17.76
N ALA A 77 -13.58 12.25 17.41
CA ALA A 77 -12.20 12.17 17.88
C ALA A 77 -12.11 12.17 19.42
N ALA A 78 -12.84 13.06 20.09
CA ALA A 78 -12.92 13.11 21.55
C ALA A 78 -13.57 11.86 22.16
N PHE A 79 -14.64 11.34 21.53
CA PHE A 79 -15.27 10.09 21.93
C PHE A 79 -14.30 8.91 21.81
N THR A 80 -13.51 8.83 20.73
CA THR A 80 -12.48 7.78 20.62
C THR A 80 -11.29 7.95 21.53
N ALA A 81 -10.85 9.16 21.80
CA ALA A 81 -9.78 9.37 22.77
C ALA A 81 -10.21 8.86 24.16
N ARG A 82 -11.48 9.09 24.55
CA ARG A 82 -12.04 8.59 25.82
C ARG A 82 -12.29 7.09 25.83
N THR A 83 -12.83 6.53 24.75
CA THR A 83 -13.12 5.08 24.68
C THR A 83 -11.84 4.25 24.46
N ALA A 84 -10.86 4.72 23.68
CA ALA A 84 -9.60 4.00 23.49
C ALA A 84 -8.81 3.84 24.80
N THR A 85 -8.83 4.84 25.68
CA THR A 85 -8.05 4.83 26.92
C THR A 85 -8.71 4.05 28.06
N THR A 86 -10.05 4.00 28.13
CA THR A 86 -10.77 3.34 29.24
C THR A 86 -11.48 2.04 28.84
N LEU A 87 -12.03 1.97 27.62
CA LEU A 87 -12.61 0.74 27.08
C LEU A 87 -11.58 -0.12 26.35
N GLY A 88 -10.52 0.44 25.78
CA GLY A 88 -9.50 -0.33 25.05
C GLY A 88 -8.92 -1.46 25.90
N GLY A 89 -8.32 -1.13 27.05
CA GLY A 89 -7.77 -2.14 27.96
C GLY A 89 -8.81 -3.12 28.50
N ARG A 90 -10.05 -2.66 28.76
CA ARG A 90 -11.13 -3.52 29.28
C ARG A 90 -11.73 -4.46 28.24
N LEU A 91 -11.93 -3.99 27.01
CA LEU A 91 -12.42 -4.79 25.89
C LEU A 91 -11.39 -5.82 25.45
N ILE A 92 -10.12 -5.43 25.39
CA ILE A 92 -9.02 -6.36 25.09
C ILE A 92 -8.90 -7.38 26.22
N GLY A 93 -8.96 -6.95 27.48
CA GLY A 93 -9.02 -7.85 28.63
C GLY A 93 -10.19 -8.85 28.53
N GLY A 94 -11.38 -8.36 28.17
CA GLY A 94 -12.55 -9.21 27.92
C GLY A 94 -12.36 -10.20 26.76
N LEU A 95 -11.75 -9.78 25.64
CA LEU A 95 -11.42 -10.65 24.51
C LEU A 95 -10.39 -11.71 24.89
N VAL A 96 -9.39 -11.37 25.70
CA VAL A 96 -8.40 -12.33 26.21
C VAL A 96 -9.08 -13.33 27.14
N VAL A 97 -9.92 -12.89 28.08
CA VAL A 97 -10.67 -13.80 28.96
C VAL A 97 -11.58 -14.73 28.14
N LEU A 98 -12.27 -14.21 27.14
CA LEU A 98 -13.11 -15.01 26.25
C LEU A 98 -12.28 -16.02 25.44
N ALA A 99 -11.12 -15.61 24.93
CA ALA A 99 -10.22 -16.49 24.20
C ALA A 99 -9.68 -17.61 25.10
N VAL A 100 -9.25 -17.29 26.33
CA VAL A 100 -8.81 -18.27 27.34
C VAL A 100 -9.94 -19.23 27.71
N ALA A 101 -11.15 -18.74 27.93
CA ALA A 101 -12.31 -19.59 28.22
C ALA A 101 -12.63 -20.53 27.05
N THR A 102 -12.59 -20.03 25.82
CA THR A 102 -12.84 -20.83 24.61
C THR A 102 -11.74 -21.85 24.38
N ALA A 103 -10.48 -21.46 24.58
CA ALA A 103 -9.30 -22.31 24.53
C ALA A 103 -9.39 -23.45 25.55
N TRP A 104 -9.73 -23.12 26.80
CA TRP A 104 -9.89 -24.07 27.88
C TRP A 104 -10.98 -25.12 27.58
N VAL A 105 -12.14 -24.71 27.05
CA VAL A 105 -13.22 -25.63 26.65
C VAL A 105 -12.76 -26.58 25.54
N GLY A 106 -12.03 -26.07 24.55
CA GLY A 106 -11.34 -26.84 23.49
C GLY A 106 -10.42 -27.92 24.01
N GLN A 107 -9.45 -27.50 24.81
CA GLN A 107 -8.41 -28.37 25.37
C GLN A 107 -9.01 -29.39 26.34
N TYR A 108 -9.99 -28.99 27.15
CA TYR A 108 -10.70 -29.88 28.05
C TYR A 108 -11.44 -30.99 27.27
N GLY A 109 -12.16 -30.63 26.21
CA GLY A 109 -12.84 -31.60 25.34
C GLY A 109 -11.85 -32.61 24.73
N ALA A 110 -10.78 -32.12 24.12
CA ALA A 110 -9.75 -32.94 23.50
C ALA A 110 -9.07 -33.89 24.50
N LEU A 111 -8.63 -33.36 25.64
CA LEU A 111 -7.98 -34.16 26.68
C LEU A 111 -8.94 -35.16 27.30
N LYS A 112 -10.20 -34.79 27.50
CA LYS A 112 -11.22 -35.70 28.05
C LYS A 112 -11.46 -36.89 27.12
N GLU A 113 -11.58 -36.65 25.81
CA GLU A 113 -11.75 -37.72 24.82
C GLU A 113 -10.53 -38.64 24.78
N GLN A 114 -9.33 -38.05 24.79
CA GLN A 114 -8.08 -38.82 24.78
C GLN A 114 -7.89 -39.63 26.08
N LEU A 115 -8.15 -39.05 27.25
CA LEU A 115 -8.03 -39.75 28.54
C LEU A 115 -9.12 -40.80 28.75
N ALA A 116 -10.34 -40.56 28.24
CA ALA A 116 -11.41 -41.56 28.29
C ALA A 116 -11.10 -42.80 27.44
N SER A 117 -10.28 -42.65 26.39
CA SER A 117 -9.78 -43.78 25.59
C SER A 117 -8.77 -44.67 26.35
N VAL A 118 -8.16 -44.15 27.42
CA VAL A 118 -7.22 -44.89 28.26
C VAL A 118 -8.00 -45.57 29.39
N HIS A 119 -8.22 -46.89 29.26
CA HIS A 119 -9.00 -47.70 30.22
C HIS A 119 -8.63 -47.55 31.70
N MET A 120 -7.44 -47.04 32.03
CA MET A 120 -6.98 -46.81 33.40
C MET A 120 -7.67 -45.63 34.10
N PHE A 121 -8.16 -44.63 33.37
CA PHE A 121 -8.77 -43.44 33.94
C PHE A 121 -10.27 -43.49 33.67
N GLY A 122 -11.04 -44.05 34.60
CA GLY A 122 -12.50 -44.00 34.52
C GLY A 122 -13.02 -42.57 34.24
N TRP A 123 -14.23 -42.46 33.72
CA TRP A 123 -14.77 -41.21 33.15
C TRP A 123 -14.68 -39.98 34.08
N SER A 124 -14.78 -40.20 35.39
CA SER A 124 -14.62 -39.17 36.44
C SER A 124 -13.17 -38.70 36.60
N LEU A 125 -12.21 -39.61 36.72
CA LEU A 125 -10.79 -39.28 36.85
C LEU A 125 -10.26 -38.62 35.57
N GLY A 126 -10.59 -39.18 34.40
CA GLY A 126 -10.17 -38.61 33.10
C GLY A 126 -10.62 -37.16 32.91
N SER A 127 -11.83 -36.82 33.38
CA SER A 127 -12.34 -35.44 33.35
C SER A 127 -11.54 -34.50 34.26
N LEU A 128 -11.15 -34.93 35.47
CA LEU A 128 -10.33 -34.11 36.37
C LEU A 128 -8.93 -33.86 35.80
N PHE A 129 -8.29 -34.89 35.25
CA PHE A 129 -6.98 -34.75 34.59
C PHE A 129 -7.06 -33.87 33.33
N ALA A 130 -8.14 -33.97 32.55
CA ALA A 130 -8.38 -33.09 31.41
C ALA A 130 -8.53 -31.61 31.83
N ALA A 131 -9.29 -31.34 32.90
CA ALA A 131 -9.46 -29.98 33.42
C ALA A 131 -8.14 -29.41 33.99
N ALA A 132 -7.36 -30.24 34.71
CA ALA A 132 -6.05 -29.86 35.21
C ALA A 132 -5.06 -29.58 34.07
N GLY A 133 -5.04 -30.44 33.03
CA GLY A 133 -4.21 -30.28 31.85
C GLY A 133 -4.52 -29.01 31.06
N ALA A 134 -5.81 -28.75 30.78
CA ALA A 134 -6.25 -27.52 30.12
C ALA A 134 -5.87 -26.27 30.94
N SER A 135 -6.07 -26.30 32.25
CA SER A 135 -5.70 -25.19 33.14
C SER A 135 -4.18 -24.96 33.16
N ALA A 136 -3.38 -26.03 33.16
CA ALA A 136 -1.92 -25.94 33.12
C ALA A 136 -1.41 -25.34 31.80
N LEU A 137 -2.02 -25.71 30.66
CA LEU A 137 -1.70 -25.14 29.35
C LEU A 137 -2.01 -23.64 29.29
N GLU A 138 -3.18 -23.22 29.78
CA GLU A 138 -3.54 -21.79 29.85
C GLU A 138 -2.60 -20.99 30.77
N MET A 139 -2.30 -21.53 31.97
CA MET A 139 -1.35 -20.90 32.90
C MET A 139 0.05 -20.80 32.29
N THR A 140 0.48 -21.82 31.54
CA THR A 140 1.76 -21.79 30.83
C THR A 140 1.77 -20.71 29.75
N GLY A 141 0.70 -20.60 28.95
CA GLY A 141 0.54 -19.54 27.95
C GLY A 141 0.60 -18.14 28.57
N LEU A 142 -0.12 -17.91 29.67
CA LEU A 142 -0.13 -16.64 30.40
C LEU A 142 1.24 -16.32 31.03
N ALA A 143 1.90 -17.31 31.63
CA ALA A 143 3.23 -17.15 32.20
C ALA A 143 4.27 -16.79 31.12
N MET A 144 4.23 -17.46 29.96
CA MET A 144 5.10 -17.13 28.82
C MET A 144 4.81 -15.73 28.27
N GLY A 145 3.54 -15.32 28.21
CA GLY A 145 3.16 -13.95 27.90
C GLY A 145 3.80 -12.94 28.86
N ASP A 146 3.80 -13.23 30.16
CA ASP A 146 4.43 -12.36 31.16
C ASP A 146 5.97 -12.29 31.02
N VAL A 147 6.61 -13.42 30.74
CA VAL A 147 8.05 -13.48 30.44
C VAL A 147 8.37 -12.64 29.20
N VAL A 148 7.56 -12.74 28.13
CA VAL A 148 7.71 -11.92 26.92
C VAL A 148 7.63 -10.44 27.28
N ARG A 149 6.65 -10.02 28.09
CA ARG A 149 6.50 -8.63 28.54
C ARG A 149 7.71 -8.13 29.31
N LYS A 150 8.18 -8.91 30.29
CA LYS A 150 9.35 -8.56 31.11
C LYS A 150 10.62 -8.45 30.27
N ALA A 151 10.86 -9.39 29.35
CA ALA A 151 12.02 -9.35 28.44
C ALA A 151 11.93 -8.14 27.48
N VAL A 152 10.75 -7.91 26.90
CA VAL A 152 10.46 -6.75 26.03
C VAL A 152 10.74 -5.44 26.76
N ARG A 153 10.27 -5.26 28.01
CA ARG A 153 10.52 -4.06 28.83
C ARG A 153 12.00 -3.83 29.14
N ARG A 154 12.77 -4.91 29.26
CA ARG A 154 14.23 -4.87 29.43
C ARG A 154 15.02 -4.63 28.13
N GLY A 155 14.34 -4.52 26.99
CA GLY A 155 14.98 -4.37 25.68
C GLY A 155 15.55 -5.68 25.10
N GLU A 156 15.26 -6.82 25.72
CA GLU A 156 15.73 -8.13 25.28
C GLU A 156 14.86 -8.70 24.15
N ARG A 157 15.46 -9.57 23.33
CA ARG A 157 14.74 -10.31 22.28
C ARG A 157 14.04 -11.53 22.92
N ALA A 158 12.73 -11.43 23.15
CA ALA A 158 11.92 -12.51 23.73
C ALA A 158 11.45 -13.57 22.71
N LEU A 159 12.25 -13.87 21.68
CA LEU A 159 11.81 -14.68 20.53
C LEU A 159 11.41 -16.11 20.94
N VAL A 160 12.17 -16.75 21.83
CA VAL A 160 11.89 -18.12 22.30
C VAL A 160 10.59 -18.18 23.10
N ALA A 161 10.41 -17.29 24.08
CA ALA A 161 9.20 -17.23 24.89
C ALA A 161 7.96 -16.89 24.03
N ARG A 162 8.12 -15.99 23.04
CA ARG A 162 7.06 -15.66 22.08
C ARG A 162 6.73 -16.87 21.19
N ALA A 163 7.71 -17.60 20.69
CA ALA A 163 7.49 -18.82 19.91
C ALA A 163 6.74 -19.87 20.74
N ALA A 164 7.16 -20.11 21.99
CA ALA A 164 6.48 -21.03 22.90
C ALA A 164 5.02 -20.62 23.16
N MET A 165 4.76 -19.34 23.44
CA MET A 165 3.41 -18.79 23.59
C MET A 165 2.56 -19.04 22.34
N TRP A 166 3.07 -18.74 21.15
CA TRP A 166 2.36 -18.96 19.89
C TRP A 166 2.12 -20.44 19.58
N THR A 167 3.02 -21.34 19.98
CA THR A 167 2.79 -22.79 19.88
C THR A 167 1.61 -23.23 20.73
N VAL A 168 1.49 -22.74 21.97
CA VAL A 168 0.33 -23.03 22.85
C VAL A 168 -0.97 -22.51 22.22
N ILE A 169 -0.97 -21.26 21.73
CA ILE A 169 -2.12 -20.66 21.06
C ILE A 169 -2.53 -21.46 19.81
N ALA A 170 -1.56 -21.88 18.99
CA ALA A 170 -1.80 -22.68 17.81
C ALA A 170 -2.38 -24.06 18.15
N GLY A 171 -1.83 -24.73 19.17
CA GLY A 171 -2.36 -26.00 19.67
C GLY A 171 -3.80 -25.86 20.16
N SER A 172 -4.09 -24.80 20.91
CA SER A 172 -5.45 -24.52 21.36
C SER A 172 -6.41 -24.22 20.22
N SER A 173 -5.98 -23.44 19.23
CA SER A 173 -6.78 -23.14 18.04
C SER A 173 -7.06 -24.40 17.23
N ALA A 174 -6.09 -25.32 17.13
CA ALA A 174 -6.26 -26.59 16.44
C ALA A 174 -7.27 -27.49 17.17
N ALA A 175 -7.19 -27.61 18.50
CA ALA A 175 -8.18 -28.32 19.31
C ALA A 175 -9.58 -27.75 19.10
N ASN A 176 -9.73 -26.42 19.15
CA ASN A 176 -11.03 -25.78 18.92
C ASN A 176 -11.55 -25.95 17.48
N TYR A 177 -10.66 -25.99 16.48
CA TYR A 177 -11.06 -26.28 15.11
C TYR A 177 -11.66 -27.69 14.98
N LEU A 178 -11.01 -28.68 15.61
CA LEU A 178 -11.43 -30.08 15.55
C LEU A 178 -12.76 -30.34 16.28
N HIS A 179 -13.00 -29.69 17.41
CA HIS A 179 -14.18 -29.96 18.25
C HIS A 179 -15.35 -28.98 18.06
N PHE A 180 -15.07 -27.73 17.68
CA PHE A 180 -16.09 -26.65 17.66
C PHE A 180 -16.10 -25.85 16.35
N GLY A 181 -15.24 -26.19 15.38
CA GLY A 181 -15.19 -25.58 14.06
C GLY A 181 -14.39 -24.28 13.96
N SER A 182 -14.39 -23.68 12.76
CA SER A 182 -13.51 -22.57 12.39
C SER A 182 -13.73 -21.28 13.18
N VAL A 183 -14.97 -21.02 13.63
CA VAL A 183 -15.31 -19.80 14.39
C VAL A 183 -14.62 -19.79 15.75
N MET A 184 -14.69 -20.90 16.50
CA MET A 184 -14.07 -21.00 17.84
C MET A 184 -12.54 -21.05 17.75
N ALA A 185 -11.99 -21.70 16.71
CA ALA A 185 -10.57 -21.63 16.39
C ALA A 185 -10.11 -20.18 16.19
N GLY A 186 -10.85 -19.40 15.39
CA GLY A 186 -10.58 -17.98 15.15
C GLY A 186 -10.61 -17.14 16.43
N LEU A 187 -11.60 -17.35 17.30
CA LEU A 187 -11.71 -16.63 18.59
C LEU A 187 -10.51 -16.92 19.52
N SER A 188 -9.97 -18.13 19.49
CA SER A 188 -8.81 -18.53 20.29
C SER A 188 -7.53 -17.75 19.91
N VAL A 189 -7.41 -17.38 18.63
CA VAL A 189 -6.27 -16.59 18.12
C VAL A 189 -6.51 -15.09 18.28
N LEU A 190 -7.76 -14.65 18.16
CA LEU A 190 -8.11 -13.21 18.13
C LEU A 190 -7.74 -12.48 19.43
N GLY A 191 -7.93 -13.11 20.60
CA GLY A 191 -7.58 -12.53 21.89
C GLY A 191 -6.08 -12.21 21.99
N PRO A 192 -5.18 -13.21 21.87
CA PRO A 192 -3.73 -12.99 21.86
C PRO A 192 -3.23 -12.02 20.79
N VAL A 193 -3.75 -12.08 19.57
CA VAL A 193 -3.41 -11.11 18.50
C VAL A 193 -3.77 -9.69 18.94
N SER A 194 -4.99 -9.50 19.44
CA SER A 194 -5.47 -8.18 19.86
C SER A 194 -4.62 -7.62 21.01
N TRP A 195 -4.22 -8.48 21.94
CA TRP A 195 -3.31 -8.11 23.03
C TRP A 195 -1.92 -7.70 22.53
N GLU A 196 -1.27 -8.49 21.67
CA GLU A 196 0.06 -8.13 21.13
C GLU A 196 0.02 -6.82 20.34
N VAL A 197 -1.02 -6.60 19.54
CA VAL A 197 -1.20 -5.36 18.78
C VAL A 197 -1.34 -4.16 19.72
N HIS A 198 -2.08 -4.32 20.81
CA HIS A 198 -2.26 -3.27 21.81
C HIS A 198 -0.94 -2.94 22.53
N GLU A 199 -0.21 -3.95 23.02
CA GLU A 199 1.08 -3.72 23.68
C GLU A 199 2.11 -3.09 22.74
N TRP A 200 2.12 -3.48 21.47
CA TRP A 200 2.99 -2.85 20.48
C TRP A 200 2.63 -1.38 20.28
N GLY A 201 1.33 -1.04 20.34
CA GLY A 201 0.85 0.33 20.34
C GLY A 201 1.37 1.11 21.53
N GLU A 202 1.10 0.65 22.75
CA GLU A 202 1.53 1.31 23.99
C GLU A 202 3.05 1.47 24.09
N ARG A 203 3.81 0.40 23.79
CA ARG A 203 5.27 0.45 23.82
C ARG A 203 5.80 1.47 22.82
N ARG A 204 5.20 1.54 21.63
CA ARG A 204 5.62 2.52 20.63
C ARG A 204 5.36 3.95 21.10
N GLU A 205 4.22 4.20 21.72
CA GLU A 205 3.89 5.50 22.30
C GLU A 205 4.88 5.88 23.42
N GLN A 206 5.24 4.93 24.29
CA GLN A 206 6.26 5.11 25.33
C GLN A 206 7.64 5.42 24.72
N LEU A 207 8.08 4.65 23.72
CA LEU A 207 9.35 4.88 23.03
C LEU A 207 9.38 6.22 22.29
N HIS A 208 8.24 6.65 21.76
CA HIS A 208 8.08 7.95 21.12
C HIS A 208 8.14 9.09 22.16
N ALA A 209 7.43 8.94 23.29
CA ALA A 209 7.48 9.90 24.38
C ALA A 209 8.88 10.03 24.99
N ALA A 210 9.65 8.93 25.01
CA ALA A 210 11.05 8.91 25.44
C ALA A 210 12.03 9.43 24.37
N GLY A 211 11.56 9.83 23.19
CA GLY A 211 12.43 10.29 22.09
C GLY A 211 13.34 9.21 21.47
N GLN A 212 13.16 7.94 21.85
CA GLN A 212 13.98 6.82 21.36
C GLN A 212 13.59 6.34 19.97
N VAL A 213 12.37 6.66 19.53
CA VAL A 213 11.87 6.33 18.19
C VAL A 213 11.43 7.62 17.53
N THR A 214 12.03 7.94 16.39
CA THR A 214 11.63 9.07 15.55
C THR A 214 10.11 8.99 15.29
N PRO A 215 9.38 10.12 15.35
CA PRO A 215 7.97 10.17 15.04
C PRO A 215 7.72 9.41 13.75
N ARG A 216 6.93 8.33 13.83
CA ARG A 216 6.63 7.56 12.64
C ARG A 216 5.98 8.56 11.68
N PRO A 217 6.52 8.76 10.50
CA PRO A 217 5.91 9.66 9.53
C PRO A 217 4.44 9.26 9.37
N ARG A 218 3.57 10.27 9.35
CA ARG A 218 2.12 10.08 9.47
C ARG A 218 1.64 9.22 8.31
N ARG A 219 1.42 7.94 8.59
CA ARG A 219 0.91 6.99 7.60
C ARG A 219 -0.41 7.51 7.02
N PRO A 220 -0.64 7.32 5.72
CA PRO A 220 -1.88 7.75 5.09
C PRO A 220 -3.03 7.02 5.77
N ARG A 221 -4.03 7.79 6.22
CA ARG A 221 -5.25 7.25 6.81
C ARG A 221 -6.22 6.95 5.68
N TRP A 222 -6.53 5.67 5.52
CA TRP A 222 -7.49 5.21 4.53
C TRP A 222 -8.86 5.07 5.20
N PRO A 223 -9.94 5.51 4.55
CA PRO A 223 -11.27 5.30 5.09
C PRO A 223 -11.60 3.80 5.06
N LEU A 224 -12.42 3.35 6.01
CA LEU A 224 -12.69 1.92 6.25
C LEU A 224 -13.38 1.25 5.05
N ASP A 225 -14.29 1.98 4.39
CA ASP A 225 -14.96 1.56 3.15
C ASP A 225 -13.96 1.13 2.08
N ARG A 226 -12.84 1.84 1.95
CA ARG A 226 -11.79 1.53 0.98
C ARG A 226 -11.01 0.26 1.35
N TRP A 227 -10.75 0.03 2.63
CA TRP A 227 -10.17 -1.23 3.10
C TRP A 227 -11.10 -2.42 2.84
N VAL A 228 -12.41 -2.24 3.03
CA VAL A 228 -13.39 -3.32 2.85
C VAL A 228 -13.64 -3.62 1.37
N LEU A 229 -13.89 -2.59 0.55
CA LEU A 229 -14.26 -2.77 -0.85
C LEU A 229 -13.05 -2.97 -1.77
N LEU A 230 -11.90 -2.39 -1.43
CA LEU A 230 -10.69 -2.37 -2.26
C LEU A 230 -9.49 -2.84 -1.45
N PHE A 231 -9.62 -3.94 -0.70
CA PHE A 231 -8.58 -4.45 0.20
C PHE A 231 -7.21 -4.59 -0.49
N TRP A 232 -7.15 -5.31 -1.61
CA TRP A 232 -5.88 -5.58 -2.29
C TRP A 232 -5.21 -4.33 -2.88
N PRO A 233 -5.91 -3.46 -3.64
CA PRO A 233 -5.35 -2.18 -4.09
C PRO A 233 -4.89 -1.30 -2.92
N THR A 234 -5.71 -1.19 -1.88
CA THR A 234 -5.40 -0.38 -0.68
C THR A 234 -4.18 -0.90 0.04
N LEU A 235 -4.04 -2.23 0.17
CA LEU A 235 -2.87 -2.86 0.78
C LEU A 235 -1.60 -2.59 -0.04
N GLN A 236 -1.67 -2.64 -1.38
CA GLN A 236 -0.52 -2.32 -2.24
C GLN A 236 -0.09 -0.86 -2.11
N ALA A 237 -1.05 0.07 -2.18
CA ALA A 237 -0.80 1.49 -1.99
C ALA A 237 -0.26 1.79 -0.59
N TYR A 238 -0.79 1.12 0.45
CA TYR A 238 -0.28 1.23 1.81
C TYR A 238 1.17 0.73 1.94
N ARG A 239 1.52 -0.39 1.29
CA ARG A 239 2.90 -0.89 1.28
C ARG A 239 3.86 0.09 0.63
N LEU A 240 3.48 0.68 -0.51
CA LEU A 240 4.29 1.70 -1.18
C LEU A 240 4.37 2.99 -0.35
N ALA A 241 3.29 3.39 0.30
CA ALA A 241 3.30 4.53 1.22
C ALA A 241 4.26 4.31 2.37
N VAL A 242 4.32 3.10 2.93
CA VAL A 242 5.28 2.76 3.99
C VAL A 242 6.72 2.72 3.46
N GLN A 243 6.92 2.27 2.23
CA GLN A 243 8.25 2.16 1.60
C GLN A 243 8.82 3.53 1.21
N PHE A 244 7.99 4.42 0.66
CA PHE A 244 8.39 5.74 0.14
C PHE A 244 7.98 6.91 1.03
N ASP A 245 7.56 6.60 2.24
CA ASP A 245 7.10 7.55 3.24
C ASP A 245 6.01 8.55 2.78
N LEU A 246 5.07 8.06 1.98
CA LEU A 246 3.99 8.88 1.43
C LEU A 246 2.90 9.08 2.49
N THR A 247 2.64 10.33 2.87
CA THR A 247 1.61 10.66 3.89
C THR A 247 0.21 10.87 3.29
N ASP A 248 0.14 11.21 1.99
CA ASP A 248 -1.12 11.41 1.27
C ASP A 248 -1.64 10.08 0.67
N PRO A 249 -2.87 9.65 1.01
CA PRO A 249 -3.49 8.48 0.40
C PRO A 249 -3.58 8.59 -1.13
N ALA A 250 -3.83 9.77 -1.70
CA ALA A 250 -3.95 9.91 -3.15
C ALA A 250 -2.61 9.69 -3.86
N ALA A 251 -1.53 10.28 -3.34
CA ALA A 251 -0.17 10.00 -3.80
C ALA A 251 0.20 8.51 -3.71
N ALA A 252 -0.18 7.84 -2.62
CA ALA A 252 0.06 6.40 -2.44
C ALA A 252 -0.69 5.54 -3.49
N VAL A 253 -1.92 5.91 -3.85
CA VAL A 253 -2.69 5.26 -4.93
C VAL A 253 -2.00 5.47 -6.28
N ALA A 254 -1.62 6.72 -6.59
CA ALA A 254 -0.96 7.04 -7.85
C ALA A 254 0.37 6.28 -8.00
N ALA A 255 1.14 6.13 -6.91
CA ALA A 255 2.34 5.31 -6.89
C ALA A 255 2.03 3.83 -7.16
N ALA A 256 0.96 3.29 -6.56
CA ALA A 256 0.52 1.92 -6.81
C ALA A 256 0.09 1.70 -8.25
N ASP A 257 -0.66 2.63 -8.82
CA ASP A 257 -1.13 2.59 -10.20
C ASP A 257 0.04 2.68 -11.18
N HIS A 258 1.05 3.51 -10.89
CA HIS A 258 2.27 3.59 -11.69
C HIS A 258 3.07 2.27 -11.67
N VAL A 259 3.21 1.63 -10.49
CA VAL A 259 3.86 0.31 -10.36
C VAL A 259 3.04 -0.78 -11.07
N ALA A 260 1.71 -0.71 -11.05
CA ALA A 260 0.85 -1.64 -11.76
C ALA A 260 0.95 -1.45 -13.28
N ALA A 261 0.94 -0.19 -13.76
CA ALA A 261 1.06 0.16 -15.17
C ALA A 261 2.41 -0.26 -15.76
N SER A 262 3.51 0.00 -15.05
CA SER A 262 4.86 -0.44 -15.45
C SER A 262 4.98 -1.97 -15.52
N LYS A 263 4.38 -2.70 -14.57
CA LYS A 263 4.31 -4.17 -14.63
C LYS A 263 3.43 -4.68 -15.77
N ALA A 264 2.34 -3.99 -16.09
CA ALA A 264 1.51 -4.34 -17.23
C ALA A 264 2.25 -4.12 -18.55
N ALA A 265 2.96 -3.00 -18.68
CA ALA A 265 3.80 -2.69 -19.83
C ALA A 265 4.96 -3.68 -20.01
N SER A 266 5.63 -4.10 -18.93
CA SER A 266 6.69 -5.11 -19.03
C SER A 266 6.14 -6.49 -19.42
N ARG A 267 4.95 -6.85 -18.95
CA ARG A 267 4.27 -8.09 -19.36
C ARG A 267 3.82 -8.06 -20.82
N SER A 268 3.28 -6.95 -21.31
CA SER A 268 2.90 -6.82 -22.72
C SER A 268 4.13 -6.85 -23.63
N ALA A 269 5.22 -6.18 -23.25
CA ALA A 269 6.49 -6.23 -23.96
C ALA A 269 7.08 -7.66 -23.97
N ALA A 270 7.04 -8.38 -22.84
CA ALA A 270 7.49 -9.77 -22.77
C ALA A 270 6.63 -10.70 -23.64
N LYS A 271 5.31 -10.49 -23.68
CA LYS A 271 4.40 -11.24 -24.54
C LYS A 271 4.68 -10.99 -26.02
N ALA A 272 4.84 -9.72 -26.42
CA ALA A 272 5.20 -9.34 -27.79
C ALA A 272 6.57 -9.91 -28.21
N ALA A 273 7.55 -9.93 -27.30
CA ALA A 273 8.84 -10.56 -27.55
C ALA A 273 8.73 -12.08 -27.75
N LYS A 274 7.85 -12.74 -26.99
CA LYS A 274 7.58 -14.18 -27.15
C LYS A 274 6.87 -14.48 -28.47
N GLU A 275 5.89 -13.66 -28.86
CA GLU A 275 5.19 -13.78 -30.14
C GLU A 275 6.13 -13.56 -31.33
N LYS A 276 7.03 -12.56 -31.27
CA LYS A 276 8.07 -12.36 -32.29
C LYS A 276 9.04 -13.54 -32.42
N LYS A 277 9.43 -14.16 -31.29
CA LYS A 277 10.27 -15.37 -31.31
C LYS A 277 9.54 -16.58 -31.90
N GLY A 278 8.25 -16.72 -31.60
CA GLY A 278 7.40 -17.75 -32.21
C GLY A 278 7.30 -17.56 -33.73
N ALA A 279 6.92 -16.35 -34.18
CA ALA A 279 6.82 -16.03 -35.59
C ALA A 279 8.15 -16.23 -36.36
N ALA A 280 9.28 -15.82 -35.77
CA ALA A 280 10.59 -16.06 -36.38
C ALA A 280 10.95 -17.56 -36.49
N SER A 281 10.51 -18.38 -35.52
CA SER A 281 10.65 -19.84 -35.57
C SER A 281 9.79 -20.43 -36.68
N ASP A 282 8.53 -19.99 -36.80
CA ASP A 282 7.59 -20.51 -37.80
C ASP A 282 8.00 -20.10 -39.22
N THR A 283 8.46 -18.86 -39.42
CA THR A 283 9.04 -18.42 -40.71
C THR A 283 10.34 -19.16 -41.02
N GLY A 284 11.18 -19.46 -40.02
CA GLY A 284 12.39 -20.26 -40.20
C GLY A 284 12.07 -21.70 -40.63
N GLN A 285 11.01 -22.30 -40.08
CA GLN A 285 10.54 -23.63 -40.49
C GLN A 285 9.95 -23.63 -41.91
N GLN A 286 9.14 -22.62 -42.25
CA GLN A 286 8.61 -22.47 -43.61
C GLN A 286 9.70 -22.21 -44.65
N ALA A 287 10.73 -21.42 -44.32
CA ALA A 287 11.89 -21.20 -45.17
C ALA A 287 12.77 -22.45 -45.32
N ALA A 288 12.80 -23.32 -44.30
CA ALA A 288 13.46 -24.62 -44.38
C ALA A 288 12.69 -25.63 -45.23
N GLU A 289 11.35 -25.65 -45.16
CA GLU A 289 10.48 -26.50 -46.00
C GLU A 289 10.44 -26.05 -47.46
N GLN A 290 10.52 -24.74 -47.73
CA GLN A 290 10.54 -24.21 -49.10
C GLN A 290 11.91 -24.24 -49.76
N ARG A 291 12.96 -24.74 -49.06
CA ARG A 291 14.27 -24.91 -49.69
C ARG A 291 14.14 -26.05 -50.70
N PRO A 292 14.15 -25.78 -52.02
CA PRO A 292 13.97 -26.83 -53.01
C PRO A 292 15.07 -27.86 -52.80
N ALA A 293 14.68 -29.13 -52.70
CA ALA A 293 15.61 -30.25 -52.78
C ALA A 293 16.33 -30.10 -54.11
N VAL A 294 17.54 -29.54 -54.07
CA VAL A 294 18.45 -29.56 -55.20
C VAL A 294 18.66 -31.05 -55.48
N PRO A 295 18.25 -31.57 -56.65
CA PRO A 295 18.46 -32.96 -56.96
C PRO A 295 19.96 -33.22 -56.89
N ALA A 296 20.35 -34.16 -56.04
CA ALA A 296 21.70 -34.70 -55.99
C ALA A 296 21.96 -35.61 -57.20
N ALA A 297 21.76 -35.04 -58.40
CA ALA A 297 22.18 -35.60 -59.66
C ALA A 297 23.34 -34.73 -60.15
N ASP A 298 24.45 -35.38 -60.51
CA ASP A 298 25.67 -34.83 -61.13
C ASP A 298 26.75 -34.27 -60.20
N ALA A 299 27.19 -35.06 -59.22
CA ALA A 299 28.52 -34.89 -58.61
C ALA A 299 29.33 -36.21 -58.59
N GLU A 300 29.11 -37.07 -59.58
CA GLU A 300 29.83 -38.32 -59.76
C GLU A 300 30.51 -38.37 -61.15
N GLN A 301 31.21 -37.31 -61.59
CA GLN A 301 32.13 -37.40 -62.73
C GLN A 301 33.02 -36.16 -62.91
N THR A 302 34.06 -36.01 -62.08
CA THR A 302 35.37 -35.50 -62.54
C THR A 302 36.42 -35.74 -61.45
N GLY A 303 36.82 -37.01 -61.31
CA GLY A 303 38.15 -37.33 -60.81
C GLY A 303 39.15 -37.03 -61.91
N GLN A 304 39.89 -35.93 -61.78
CA GLN A 304 41.21 -35.80 -62.41
C GLN A 304 42.25 -35.50 -61.32
N PRO A 305 43.26 -36.37 -61.15
CA PRO A 305 44.40 -36.11 -60.29
C PRO A 305 45.43 -35.31 -61.07
N VAL A 306 45.75 -34.09 -60.63
CA VAL A 306 46.99 -33.40 -61.04
C VAL A 306 47.84 -33.18 -59.82
N ALA A 307 49.01 -33.79 -59.90
CA ALA A 307 50.04 -33.85 -58.90
C ALA A 307 50.83 -32.53 -58.79
N GLN A 308 51.33 -32.32 -57.58
CA GLN A 308 52.71 -31.93 -57.26
C GLN A 308 53.25 -30.51 -57.57
N HIS A 309 54.15 -30.14 -56.63
CA HIS A 309 55.08 -29.00 -56.57
C HIS A 309 54.46 -27.69 -56.08
N GLY A 310 54.97 -27.00 -55.05
CA GLY A 310 56.23 -27.10 -54.32
C GLY A 310 56.65 -25.68 -53.90
N GLY A 311 57.18 -25.51 -52.68
CA GLY A 311 57.70 -24.24 -52.14
C GLY A 311 56.94 -23.79 -50.90
N GLN A 312 57.31 -24.11 -49.65
CA GLN A 312 58.52 -23.79 -48.89
C GLN A 312 58.90 -22.30 -48.84
N GLN A 313 58.64 -21.67 -47.69
CA GLN A 313 59.50 -20.78 -46.87
C GLN A 313 58.63 -20.28 -45.69
N ALA A 314 58.79 -20.73 -44.43
CA ALA A 314 59.80 -20.32 -43.43
C ALA A 314 59.82 -18.77 -43.23
N ALA A 315 59.72 -18.16 -42.04
CA ALA A 315 60.04 -18.60 -40.69
C ALA A 315 59.44 -17.66 -39.60
N SER A 316 59.19 -18.21 -38.40
CA SER A 316 59.41 -17.69 -37.02
C SER A 316 58.75 -16.36 -36.57
N THR A 317 58.24 -16.14 -35.34
CA THR A 317 58.63 -16.66 -34.01
C THR A 317 57.57 -16.33 -32.95
N SER A 318 57.34 -17.27 -32.00
CA SER A 318 56.99 -17.17 -30.55
C SER A 318 56.02 -16.10 -29.99
N GLY A 319 55.13 -16.40 -29.04
CA GLY A 319 55.02 -17.60 -28.21
C GLY A 319 53.87 -17.59 -27.18
N GLN A 320 53.71 -18.76 -26.53
CA GLN A 320 53.28 -19.07 -25.14
C GLN A 320 52.06 -18.32 -24.56
N THR A 321 51.06 -18.92 -23.90
CA THR A 321 51.00 -20.16 -23.09
C THR A 321 49.53 -20.47 -22.75
N GLY A 322 49.19 -21.76 -22.53
CA GLY A 322 48.19 -22.16 -21.52
C GLY A 322 46.82 -22.67 -22.00
N GLN A 323 46.74 -23.98 -22.30
CA GLN A 323 45.47 -24.74 -22.25
C GLN A 323 45.09 -25.05 -20.79
N PRO A 324 43.79 -25.38 -20.54
CA PRO A 324 43.57 -26.65 -19.87
C PRO A 324 42.54 -27.57 -20.53
N VAL A 325 42.84 -28.85 -20.35
CA VAL A 325 42.21 -30.08 -20.86
C VAL A 325 40.91 -30.40 -20.12
N LYS A 326 39.89 -30.84 -20.87
CA LYS A 326 38.66 -31.47 -20.36
C LYS A 326 38.97 -32.82 -19.74
N ALA A 327 38.81 -32.96 -18.42
CA ALA A 327 38.84 -34.26 -17.75
C ALA A 327 37.43 -34.90 -17.73
N LYS A 328 37.35 -36.07 -18.36
CA LYS A 328 36.26 -37.04 -18.36
C LYS A 328 36.33 -37.84 -17.06
N ARG A 329 35.28 -37.85 -16.24
CA ARG A 329 35.22 -38.62 -14.98
C ARG A 329 34.38 -39.89 -15.19
N PRO A 330 34.91 -41.09 -14.86
CA PRO A 330 34.24 -42.36 -15.13
C PRO A 330 33.33 -42.81 -13.98
N ALA A 331 32.44 -43.73 -14.35
CA ALA A 331 31.55 -44.50 -13.48
C ALA A 331 32.30 -45.49 -12.59
N GLY A 332 31.67 -45.84 -11.46
CA GLY A 332 32.00 -47.01 -10.66
C GLY A 332 30.78 -47.48 -9.85
N PRO A 333 30.66 -48.79 -9.54
CA PRO A 333 29.38 -49.48 -9.35
C PRO A 333 29.22 -50.18 -7.97
N ALA A 334 28.20 -51.06 -7.89
CA ALA A 334 27.87 -52.07 -6.86
C ALA A 334 26.80 -51.64 -5.84
N SER A 335 25.55 -52.10 -5.94
CA SER A 335 25.00 -53.46 -5.68
C SER A 335 24.66 -53.71 -4.22
N ARG A 336 23.36 -53.80 -3.89
CA ARG A 336 22.85 -54.88 -3.00
C ARG A 336 21.34 -55.12 -3.13
N SER A 337 21.07 -56.32 -3.62
CA SER A 337 19.90 -57.22 -3.52
C SER A 337 18.81 -56.93 -2.47
N GLN A 338 17.55 -57.10 -2.90
CA GLN A 338 16.60 -58.18 -2.54
C GLN A 338 15.36 -58.04 -3.46
N GLN A 339 15.09 -58.92 -4.45
CA GLN A 339 14.30 -60.17 -4.35
C GLN A 339 13.07 -60.03 -3.44
N GLY A 340 11.83 -60.28 -3.83
CA GLY A 340 11.21 -60.82 -5.05
C GLY A 340 9.72 -61.09 -4.72
N GLY A 341 8.86 -61.21 -5.74
CA GLY A 341 7.45 -61.58 -5.56
C GLY A 341 6.58 -61.15 -6.74
N GLN A 342 5.95 -62.13 -7.39
CA GLN A 342 5.40 -62.10 -8.75
C GLN A 342 3.84 -61.95 -8.75
N PRO A 343 3.07 -62.09 -9.86
CA PRO A 343 2.21 -61.01 -10.38
C PRO A 343 0.70 -61.36 -10.55
N VAL A 344 -0.02 -60.44 -11.21
CA VAL A 344 -1.30 -60.57 -11.96
C VAL A 344 -2.62 -60.51 -11.17
N ALA A 345 -3.42 -59.46 -11.46
CA ALA A 345 -4.84 -59.58 -11.84
C ALA A 345 -5.41 -58.22 -12.29
N GLU A 346 -5.88 -58.21 -13.53
CA GLU A 346 -7.03 -57.55 -14.17
C GLU A 346 -7.68 -56.24 -13.60
N GLU A 347 -8.02 -55.38 -14.58
CA GLU A 347 -9.00 -54.26 -14.66
C GLU A 347 -10.34 -54.45 -13.88
N PRO A 348 -11.23 -53.42 -13.72
CA PRO A 348 -11.42 -52.22 -14.57
C PRO A 348 -11.74 -50.87 -13.89
N ALA A 349 -11.62 -49.83 -14.73
CA ALA A 349 -12.31 -48.54 -14.77
C ALA A 349 -13.25 -48.06 -13.64
N SER A 350 -12.93 -46.89 -13.08
CA SER A 350 -13.88 -45.79 -12.77
C SER A 350 -13.07 -44.48 -12.58
N ARG A 351 -13.08 -43.51 -13.49
CA ARG A 351 -14.09 -42.46 -13.75
C ARG A 351 -14.58 -41.73 -12.50
N THR A 352 -13.87 -40.65 -12.14
CA THR A 352 -14.34 -39.35 -11.60
C THR A 352 -13.06 -38.55 -11.27
N GLY A 353 -12.91 -37.25 -11.44
CA GLY A 353 -13.73 -36.15 -11.92
C GLY A 353 -12.86 -34.91 -11.71
N ARG A 354 -12.23 -34.41 -12.78
CA ARG A 354 -11.33 -33.24 -12.76
C ARG A 354 -12.20 -31.99 -12.72
N SER A 355 -12.34 -31.37 -11.54
CA SER A 355 -13.12 -30.14 -11.36
C SER A 355 -12.39 -28.95 -12.00
N GLY A 356 -12.75 -28.65 -13.24
CA GLY A 356 -12.44 -27.39 -13.90
C GLY A 356 -13.35 -26.29 -13.34
N PHE A 357 -12.76 -25.31 -12.67
CA PHE A 357 -13.40 -24.03 -12.34
C PHE A 357 -13.68 -23.25 -13.65
N ARG A 358 -14.90 -23.33 -14.17
CA ARG A 358 -15.43 -22.40 -15.19
C ARG A 358 -16.01 -21.17 -14.49
N LEU A 359 -15.36 -20.03 -14.64
CA LEU A 359 -15.95 -18.74 -14.32
C LEU A 359 -17.08 -18.43 -15.32
N ILE A 360 -18.26 -18.16 -14.76
CA ILE A 360 -19.45 -17.72 -15.44
C ILE A 360 -19.20 -16.30 -15.97
N ASN A 361 -19.17 -16.17 -17.29
CA ASN A 361 -19.19 -14.90 -18.00
C ASN A 361 -20.64 -14.39 -17.98
N LEU A 362 -20.92 -13.38 -17.15
CA LEU A 362 -22.18 -12.64 -17.15
C LEU A 362 -22.25 -11.79 -18.42
N GLY A 363 -23.00 -12.30 -19.41
CA GLY A 363 -23.32 -11.61 -20.64
C GLY A 363 -24.17 -10.36 -20.37
N ILE A 364 -23.57 -9.19 -20.62
CA ILE A 364 -24.27 -7.93 -20.75
C ILE A 364 -25.01 -7.97 -22.10
N GLY A 365 -26.32 -8.24 -22.01
CA GLY A 365 -27.23 -8.27 -23.14
C GLY A 365 -27.33 -6.90 -23.82
N LYS A 366 -27.02 -6.89 -25.12
CA LYS A 366 -27.32 -5.82 -26.07
C LYS A 366 -28.84 -5.66 -26.18
N ARG A 367 -29.37 -4.46 -25.90
CA ARG A 367 -30.72 -4.06 -26.31
C ARG A 367 -30.66 -3.44 -27.71
N PRO A 368 -31.42 -3.94 -28.70
CA PRO A 368 -31.58 -3.23 -29.96
C PRO A 368 -32.62 -2.11 -29.84
N ALA A 369 -32.38 -1.07 -30.63
CA ALA A 369 -33.28 0.04 -30.88
C ALA A 369 -34.22 -0.30 -32.04
N THR A 370 -35.52 -0.10 -31.84
CA THR A 370 -36.50 0.18 -32.89
C THR A 370 -37.64 0.99 -32.26
N GLY A 371 -38.00 2.10 -32.90
CA GLY A 371 -39.08 2.99 -32.45
C GLY A 371 -40.43 2.62 -33.06
N GLN A 372 -41.51 3.17 -32.48
CA GLN A 372 -42.39 4.12 -33.15
C GLN A 372 -43.42 4.71 -32.15
N PRO A 373 -44.00 5.89 -32.45
CA PRO A 373 -44.88 6.64 -31.56
C PRO A 373 -46.35 6.44 -31.94
N GLU A 374 -47.26 6.25 -30.98
CA GLU A 374 -48.67 6.56 -31.22
C GLU A 374 -49.47 6.87 -29.95
N GLN A 375 -50.09 8.05 -30.01
CA GLN A 375 -51.42 8.40 -29.54
C GLN A 375 -51.99 7.71 -28.29
N ASN A 376 -52.19 8.49 -27.22
CA ASN A 376 -53.53 8.60 -26.66
C ASN A 376 -53.70 9.92 -25.87
N LYS A 377 -54.67 10.70 -26.36
CA LYS A 377 -55.11 11.99 -25.84
C LYS A 377 -56.63 11.92 -25.83
N ALA A 378 -57.27 11.72 -24.69
CA ALA A 378 -58.60 12.23 -24.33
C ALA A 378 -59.06 11.70 -22.95
N ALA A 379 -60.04 12.41 -22.39
CA ALA A 379 -60.75 12.25 -21.11
C ALA A 379 -59.96 12.74 -19.87
N SER A 380 -60.04 14.00 -19.41
CA SER A 380 -61.18 14.87 -19.05
C SER A 380 -62.04 14.36 -17.88
N ASP A 381 -62.10 15.22 -16.87
CA ASP A 381 -63.20 15.46 -15.92
C ASP A 381 -63.51 14.41 -14.83
N ALA A 382 -63.15 14.75 -13.58
CA ALA A 382 -64.07 14.64 -12.44
C ALA A 382 -63.51 15.33 -11.18
N ALA A 383 -64.29 16.32 -10.71
CA ALA A 383 -64.64 16.61 -9.31
C ALA A 383 -63.49 16.69 -8.26
N SER A 384 -63.22 17.87 -7.69
CA SER A 384 -63.99 18.42 -6.57
C SER A 384 -64.23 17.38 -5.46
N ASN A 385 -63.40 17.40 -4.40
CA ASN A 385 -63.93 17.65 -3.06
C ASN A 385 -62.81 17.79 -2.01
N ARG A 386 -62.88 18.95 -1.35
CA ARG A 386 -62.23 19.32 -0.09
C ARG A 386 -63.17 18.88 1.04
N PRO A 387 -62.65 18.51 2.22
CA PRO A 387 -62.85 19.39 3.39
C PRO A 387 -61.55 19.48 4.22
N ALA A 388 -61.11 20.62 4.78
CA ALA A 388 -61.76 21.51 5.74
C ALA A 388 -62.11 20.81 7.06
N ALA A 389 -61.11 20.64 7.94
CA ALA A 389 -61.33 20.36 9.36
C ALA A 389 -61.02 21.61 10.18
N VAL A 390 -62.04 22.11 10.84
CA VAL A 390 -62.09 23.28 11.72
C VAL A 390 -61.94 22.83 13.19
N LYS A 391 -61.15 23.61 13.92
CA LYS A 391 -61.16 23.92 15.37
C LYS A 391 -61.95 23.00 16.34
N LYS A 392 -61.28 22.59 17.41
CA LYS A 392 -61.87 22.63 18.77
C LYS A 392 -60.80 22.96 19.83
N ALA A 393 -61.22 23.76 20.80
CA ALA A 393 -60.44 24.46 21.81
C ALA A 393 -60.44 23.76 23.18
N ALA A 394 -59.67 24.37 24.11
CA ALA A 394 -59.57 24.16 25.57
C ALA A 394 -58.75 22.91 25.99
N SER A 395 -57.83 22.93 26.96
CA SER A 395 -57.75 23.73 28.19
C SER A 395 -56.30 23.73 28.73
N ALA A 396 -55.93 24.76 29.50
CA ALA A 396 -54.73 24.80 30.34
C ALA A 396 -54.81 23.79 31.52
N PRO A 397 -53.70 23.47 32.23
CA PRO A 397 -53.23 24.37 33.28
C PRO A 397 -51.71 24.54 33.39
N ALA A 398 -51.35 25.59 34.13
CA ALA A 398 -50.03 26.07 34.49
C ALA A 398 -49.23 25.12 35.40
N SER A 399 -47.90 25.19 35.32
CA SER A 399 -46.99 25.01 36.47
C SER A 399 -45.55 25.42 36.12
N ASN A 400 -45.17 26.58 36.67
CA ASN A 400 -43.91 26.89 37.36
C ASN A 400 -42.56 26.50 36.74
N ARG A 401 -41.86 27.54 36.26
CA ARG A 401 -40.40 27.57 36.13
C ARG A 401 -39.88 28.81 36.88
N PRO A 402 -39.07 28.68 37.95
CA PRO A 402 -38.56 29.84 38.66
C PRO A 402 -37.42 30.50 37.89
N ALA A 403 -37.47 31.82 37.88
CA ALA A 403 -36.45 32.74 37.39
C ALA A 403 -35.27 32.81 38.37
N LEU A 404 -34.05 32.91 37.83
CA LEU A 404 -32.87 33.34 38.57
C LEU A 404 -32.67 34.86 38.33
N PRO A 405 -32.40 35.65 39.38
CA PRO A 405 -32.29 37.09 39.26
C PRO A 405 -30.93 37.53 38.74
N ALA A 406 -30.98 38.61 37.97
CA ALA A 406 -29.85 39.42 37.58
C ALA A 406 -29.52 40.46 38.66
N GLY A 407 -28.23 40.76 38.79
CA GLY A 407 -27.70 42.03 39.31
C GLY A 407 -26.55 41.88 40.32
N PRO A 408 -25.71 42.90 40.53
CA PRO A 408 -25.27 43.94 39.60
C PRO A 408 -23.73 44.11 39.61
N ALA A 409 -23.28 45.13 38.88
CA ALA A 409 -21.91 45.39 38.45
C ALA A 409 -20.97 46.01 39.51
N SER A 410 -19.67 45.89 39.19
CA SER A 410 -18.57 46.83 39.47
C SER A 410 -18.00 46.90 40.90
N THR A 411 -16.79 46.37 41.10
CA THR A 411 -15.75 47.08 41.85
C THR A 411 -14.35 46.69 41.37
N THR A 412 -13.60 47.72 41.00
CA THR A 412 -12.17 47.82 40.72
C THR A 412 -11.33 47.38 41.92
N GLY A 413 -10.21 46.67 41.70
CA GLY A 413 -9.07 46.75 42.63
C GLY A 413 -8.32 45.45 42.92
N GLN A 414 -7.00 45.54 42.72
CA GLN A 414 -5.93 44.82 43.42
C GLN A 414 -5.58 43.38 43.01
N LEU A 415 -4.44 43.31 42.29
CA LEU A 415 -3.43 42.25 42.41
C LEU A 415 -3.09 41.98 43.88
N PRO A 416 -2.76 40.73 44.24
CA PRO A 416 -1.37 40.49 44.64
C PRO A 416 -0.75 39.16 44.19
N ALA A 417 0.54 39.28 43.88
CA ALA A 417 1.66 38.40 44.19
C ALA A 417 1.43 36.92 44.55
N SER A 418 2.10 36.05 43.77
CA SER A 418 3.14 35.11 44.21
C SER A 418 2.90 34.31 45.51
N ARG A 419 2.68 33.00 45.38
CA ARG A 419 3.15 32.01 46.38
C ARG A 419 3.33 30.62 45.78
N ARG A 420 4.60 30.20 45.75
CA ARG A 420 5.07 28.80 45.66
C ARG A 420 4.41 27.93 46.73
N PRO A 421 4.11 26.64 46.46
CA PRO A 421 4.08 25.65 47.52
C PRO A 421 5.50 25.14 47.80
N ALA A 422 5.85 25.21 49.08
CA ALA A 422 7.11 24.77 49.64
C ALA A 422 7.19 23.24 49.74
N THR A 423 8.40 22.76 49.50
CA THR A 423 8.99 21.53 50.01
C THR A 423 8.75 21.36 51.50
N THR A 424 8.29 20.18 51.91
CA THR A 424 8.38 19.72 53.31
C THR A 424 9.25 18.47 53.32
N ASP A 425 10.49 18.67 53.74
CA ASP A 425 11.33 17.64 54.36
C ASP A 425 10.83 17.39 55.78
N GLN A 426 10.68 16.12 56.16
CA GLN A 426 11.00 15.54 57.47
C GLN A 426 10.75 14.02 57.34
N ALA A 427 11.80 13.20 57.23
CA ALA A 427 12.67 12.74 58.31
C ALA A 427 11.89 11.98 59.41
N ALA A 428 11.81 10.65 59.25
CA ALA A 428 11.73 9.72 60.38
C ALA A 428 12.35 8.39 59.98
N SER A 429 13.54 8.19 60.53
CA SER A 429 14.39 7.02 60.55
C SER A 429 13.69 5.83 61.23
N LYS A 430 13.86 4.62 60.67
CA LYS A 430 14.06 3.37 61.43
C LYS A 430 14.59 2.25 60.52
N THR A 431 15.90 2.04 60.64
CA THR A 431 16.59 0.74 60.85
C THR A 431 15.95 -0.54 60.29
N GLY A 432 16.68 -1.20 59.39
CA GLY A 432 16.48 -2.60 59.02
C GLY A 432 17.60 -3.13 58.12
N GLN A 433 18.64 -3.69 58.73
CA GLN A 433 19.72 -4.48 58.13
C GLN A 433 19.23 -5.52 57.11
N HIS A 434 19.91 -5.65 55.96
CA HIS A 434 20.69 -6.84 55.58
C HIS A 434 21.04 -6.85 54.09
N GLY A 435 22.26 -7.30 53.77
CA GLY A 435 22.57 -7.92 52.47
C GLY A 435 23.52 -7.13 51.57
N GLY A 436 24.80 -7.08 51.92
CA GLY A 436 25.85 -6.61 51.02
C GLY A 436 26.05 -7.54 49.82
N GLN A 437 26.26 -6.95 48.65
CA GLN A 437 26.92 -7.59 47.52
C GLN A 437 28.05 -6.67 47.02
N PRO A 438 29.20 -7.22 46.64
CA PRO A 438 30.42 -6.45 46.45
C PRO A 438 30.41 -5.64 45.16
N VAL A 439 30.84 -4.39 45.30
CA VAL A 439 31.20 -3.45 44.25
C VAL A 439 32.32 -4.08 43.41
N ARG A 440 32.00 -4.36 42.13
CA ARG A 440 32.98 -4.81 41.14
C ARG A 440 33.63 -3.59 40.52
N THR A 441 34.92 -3.49 40.75
CA THR A 441 35.87 -2.48 40.28
C THR A 441 35.87 -2.28 38.78
N ASP A 442 36.17 -1.03 38.43
CA ASP A 442 36.32 -0.44 37.11
C ASP A 442 37.06 -1.33 36.10
N ARG A 443 36.40 -1.60 34.98
CA ARG A 443 37.00 -2.18 33.78
C ARG A 443 36.99 -1.11 32.69
N PRO A 444 38.16 -0.65 32.20
CA PRO A 444 38.22 0.37 31.15
C PRO A 444 37.60 -0.15 29.85
N ALA A 445 36.79 0.70 29.22
CA ALA A 445 36.05 0.43 28.00
C ALA A 445 37.01 0.04 26.85
N ALA A 446 36.81 -1.15 26.30
CA ALA A 446 37.40 -1.55 25.04
C ALA A 446 36.81 -0.69 23.90
N PRO A 447 37.61 -0.30 22.88
CA PRO A 447 37.12 0.47 21.75
C PRO A 447 36.02 -0.32 21.03
N ALA A 448 34.88 0.33 20.80
CA ALA A 448 33.73 -0.24 20.13
C ALA A 448 34.13 -0.76 18.74
N THR A 449 34.04 -2.08 18.56
CA THR A 449 34.03 -2.67 17.22
C THR A 449 32.71 -2.26 16.54
N PRO A 450 32.75 -1.74 15.30
CA PRO A 450 31.53 -1.35 14.59
C PRO A 450 30.67 -2.60 14.35
N SER A 451 29.44 -2.53 14.85
CA SER A 451 28.44 -3.59 14.73
C SER A 451 28.13 -3.87 13.25
N THR A 452 28.45 -5.09 12.81
CA THR A 452 28.08 -5.67 11.52
C THR A 452 26.57 -5.89 11.43
N SER A 453 25.80 -4.81 11.27
CA SER A 453 24.43 -4.88 10.75
C SER A 453 24.53 -5.11 9.25
N GLY A 454 24.16 -6.30 8.78
CA GLY A 454 24.29 -6.76 7.38
C GLY A 454 23.44 -6.04 6.33
N TYR A 455 22.98 -4.82 6.60
CA TYR A 455 22.30 -3.98 5.63
C TYR A 455 23.09 -2.67 5.46
N PRO A 456 23.52 -2.34 4.23
CA PRO A 456 24.21 -1.09 4.01
C PRO A 456 23.29 0.10 4.33
N PRO A 457 23.84 1.22 4.80
CA PRO A 457 23.09 2.47 4.91
C PRO A 457 22.49 2.84 3.55
N VAL A 458 21.29 3.39 3.57
CA VAL A 458 20.55 3.87 2.40
C VAL A 458 20.47 5.39 2.53
N ASP A 459 20.72 6.11 1.44
CA ASP A 459 20.67 7.56 1.43
C ASP A 459 19.22 8.09 1.53
N ARG A 460 19.06 9.43 1.59
CA ARG A 460 17.73 10.09 1.67
C ARG A 460 16.83 9.82 0.45
N THR A 461 17.39 9.30 -0.66
CA THR A 461 16.66 8.99 -1.89
C THR A 461 16.25 7.51 -1.98
N GLY A 462 16.61 6.70 -0.99
CA GLY A 462 16.33 5.26 -1.03
C GLY A 462 17.37 4.48 -1.85
N GLN A 463 18.44 5.12 -2.32
CA GLN A 463 19.55 4.46 -3.00
C GLN A 463 20.58 3.95 -1.99
N PRO A 464 21.24 2.81 -2.23
CA PRO A 464 22.32 2.35 -1.36
C PRO A 464 23.40 3.44 -1.23
N ASP A 465 23.77 3.79 0.00
CA ASP A 465 24.80 4.79 0.24
C ASP A 465 26.16 4.26 -0.27
N ILE A 466 26.73 5.02 -1.20
CA ILE A 466 28.03 4.75 -1.82
C ILE A 466 29.03 5.88 -1.58
N SER A 467 28.69 6.88 -0.75
CA SER A 467 29.50 8.09 -0.57
C SER A 467 30.89 7.80 0.02
N ASP A 468 31.00 6.75 0.83
CA ASP A 468 32.26 6.26 1.42
C ASP A 468 33.20 5.61 0.38
N VAL A 469 32.66 4.90 -0.61
CA VAL A 469 33.45 4.14 -1.61
C VAL A 469 33.63 4.87 -2.93
N LEU A 470 32.80 5.87 -3.24
CA LEU A 470 32.81 6.57 -4.52
C LEU A 470 34.14 7.30 -4.80
N PRO A 471 34.79 8.01 -3.84
CA PRO A 471 36.07 8.67 -4.08
C PRO A 471 37.18 7.69 -4.49
N ALA A 472 37.29 6.56 -3.77
CA ALA A 472 38.27 5.51 -4.07
C ALA A 472 37.99 4.86 -5.43
N ALA A 473 36.72 4.61 -5.74
CA ALA A 473 36.32 4.02 -7.01
C ALA A 473 36.63 4.93 -8.22
N ARG A 474 36.46 6.26 -8.07
CA ARG A 474 36.86 7.24 -9.10
C ARG A 474 38.37 7.22 -9.36
N GLN A 475 39.19 7.22 -8.30
CA GLN A 475 40.65 7.13 -8.45
C GLN A 475 41.09 5.84 -9.15
N ILE A 476 40.44 4.71 -8.84
CA ILE A 476 40.69 3.42 -9.52
C ILE A 476 40.30 3.49 -11.00
N VAL A 477 39.16 4.10 -11.34
CA VAL A 477 38.76 4.24 -12.75
C VAL A 477 39.75 5.14 -13.51
N ILE A 478 40.19 6.25 -12.91
CA ILE A 478 41.19 7.16 -13.49
C ILE A 478 42.51 6.42 -13.71
N SER A 479 42.99 5.61 -12.75
CA SER A 479 44.24 4.86 -12.90
C SER A 479 44.17 3.78 -13.99
N ILE A 480 43.03 3.09 -14.11
CA ILE A 480 42.80 2.13 -15.20
C ILE A 480 42.77 2.85 -16.56
N LEU A 481 42.12 4.00 -16.66
CA LEU A 481 42.07 4.78 -17.90
C LEU A 481 43.45 5.35 -18.29
N ALA A 482 44.22 5.84 -17.32
CA ALA A 482 45.56 6.37 -17.54
C ALA A 482 46.56 5.33 -18.07
N THR A 483 46.32 4.04 -17.75
CA THR A 483 47.11 2.91 -18.28
C THR A 483 46.61 2.39 -19.63
N GLY A 484 45.60 3.04 -20.23
CA GLY A 484 44.96 2.61 -21.48
C GLY A 484 43.99 1.44 -21.31
N GLY A 485 43.71 1.02 -20.07
CA GLY A 485 42.77 -0.05 -19.77
C GLY A 485 41.31 0.41 -19.91
N LYS A 486 40.42 -0.55 -20.23
CA LYS A 486 38.97 -0.31 -20.19
C LYS A 486 38.47 -0.62 -18.77
N PRO A 487 37.88 0.35 -18.04
CA PRO A 487 37.32 0.08 -16.73
C PRO A 487 36.14 -0.88 -16.88
N THR A 488 36.28 -2.11 -16.41
CA THR A 488 35.19 -3.09 -16.30
C THR A 488 34.66 -3.10 -14.88
N LYS A 489 33.41 -3.53 -14.71
CA LYS A 489 32.77 -3.60 -13.38
C LYS A 489 33.60 -4.45 -12.41
N ASP A 490 34.11 -5.58 -12.87
CA ASP A 490 34.84 -6.50 -12.01
C ASP A 490 36.27 -6.00 -11.71
N ALA A 491 36.96 -5.37 -12.67
CA ALA A 491 38.26 -4.75 -12.42
C ALA A 491 38.22 -3.66 -11.34
N VAL A 492 37.19 -2.81 -11.36
CA VAL A 492 37.01 -1.77 -10.35
C VAL A 492 36.70 -2.37 -8.97
N LEU A 493 35.88 -3.42 -8.91
CA LEU A 493 35.52 -4.07 -7.65
C LEU A 493 36.66 -4.88 -7.05
N ASP A 494 37.48 -5.50 -7.88
CA ASP A 494 38.66 -6.23 -7.43
C ASP A 494 39.73 -5.25 -6.90
N ALA A 495 39.93 -4.11 -7.56
CA ALA A 495 40.80 -3.04 -7.06
C ALA A 495 40.30 -2.44 -5.73
N LEU A 496 38.99 -2.21 -5.57
CA LEU A 496 38.40 -1.78 -4.30
C LEU A 496 38.61 -2.84 -3.19
N ARG A 497 38.44 -4.13 -3.52
CA ARG A 497 38.73 -5.22 -2.58
C ARG A 497 40.20 -5.23 -2.17
N GLY A 498 41.11 -4.94 -3.10
CA GLY A 498 42.54 -4.78 -2.83
C GLY A 498 42.86 -3.64 -1.86
N GLN A 499 42.01 -2.60 -1.79
CA GLN A 499 42.11 -1.50 -0.83
C GLN A 499 41.36 -1.79 0.50
N GLY A 500 40.84 -3.00 0.70
CA GLY A 500 40.06 -3.36 1.89
C GLY A 500 38.61 -2.85 1.87
N LEU A 501 38.14 -2.29 0.74
CA LEU A 501 36.78 -1.78 0.58
C LEU A 501 35.90 -2.86 -0.08
N SER A 502 35.05 -3.50 0.71
CA SER A 502 34.10 -4.51 0.22
C SER A 502 32.77 -3.88 -0.18
N VAL A 503 32.37 -4.03 -1.45
CA VAL A 503 31.09 -3.53 -1.98
C VAL A 503 30.20 -4.71 -2.38
N GLY A 504 29.23 -5.05 -1.51
CA GLY A 504 28.28 -6.14 -1.72
C GLY A 504 26.88 -5.69 -2.16
N GLY A 505 26.10 -6.62 -2.70
CA GLY A 505 24.67 -6.45 -2.97
C GLY A 505 24.34 -5.27 -3.90
N ASP A 506 23.31 -4.50 -3.54
CA ASP A 506 22.80 -3.40 -4.36
C ASP A 506 23.80 -2.23 -4.50
N ARG A 507 24.73 -2.07 -3.55
CA ARG A 507 25.81 -1.06 -3.64
C ARG A 507 26.71 -1.29 -4.86
N LYS A 508 26.96 -2.55 -5.26
CA LYS A 508 27.75 -2.89 -6.46
C LYS A 508 27.09 -2.36 -7.73
N THR A 509 25.77 -2.35 -7.79
CA THR A 509 25.02 -1.88 -8.96
C THR A 509 24.90 -0.36 -8.97
N ALA A 510 24.58 0.25 -7.82
CA ALA A 510 24.53 1.70 -7.67
C ALA A 510 25.88 2.35 -7.99
N LEU A 511 26.97 1.85 -7.39
CA LEU A 511 28.33 2.33 -7.65
C LEU A 511 28.69 2.28 -9.14
N TRP A 512 28.38 1.17 -9.81
CA TRP A 512 28.70 1.01 -11.22
C TRP A 512 27.87 1.91 -12.14
N GLN A 513 26.59 2.15 -11.81
CA GLN A 513 25.76 3.08 -12.57
C GLN A 513 26.27 4.52 -12.47
N THR A 514 26.65 4.95 -11.26
CA THR A 514 27.25 6.28 -11.03
C THR A 514 28.55 6.45 -11.81
N LEU A 515 29.49 5.50 -11.70
CA LEU A 515 30.75 5.54 -12.44
C LEU A 515 30.57 5.51 -13.96
N ARG A 516 29.56 4.79 -14.46
CA ARG A 516 29.24 4.76 -15.89
C ARG A 516 28.68 6.10 -16.36
N GLY A 517 27.87 6.79 -15.54
CA GLY A 517 27.38 8.13 -15.83
C GLY A 517 28.48 9.19 -15.83
N GLU A 518 29.51 9.00 -15.00
CA GLU A 518 30.67 9.90 -14.89
C GLU A 518 31.83 9.57 -15.85
N LYS A 519 31.68 8.55 -16.70
CA LYS A 519 32.78 7.99 -17.50
C LYS A 519 33.53 9.05 -18.33
N ASP A 520 32.80 9.94 -19.00
CA ASP A 520 33.41 10.93 -19.89
C ASP A 520 34.20 12.00 -19.11
N HIS A 521 33.70 12.38 -17.92
CA HIS A 521 34.40 13.27 -17.00
C HIS A 521 35.69 12.63 -16.48
N LEU A 522 35.60 11.36 -16.03
CA LEU A 522 36.77 10.62 -15.53
C LEU A 522 37.81 10.36 -16.63
N ALA A 523 37.38 10.21 -17.89
CA ALA A 523 38.28 10.10 -19.03
C ALA A 523 38.99 11.43 -19.35
N ALA A 524 38.27 12.55 -19.28
CA ALA A 524 38.87 13.87 -19.42
C ALA A 524 39.88 14.17 -18.29
N GLU A 525 39.56 13.80 -17.06
CA GLU A 525 40.45 13.93 -15.90
C GLU A 525 41.70 13.04 -16.02
N ALA A 526 41.55 11.81 -16.53
CA ALA A 526 42.69 10.92 -16.78
C ALA A 526 43.61 11.42 -17.92
N ALA A 527 43.06 12.13 -18.90
CA ALA A 527 43.79 12.70 -20.03
C ALA A 527 44.42 14.07 -19.71
N ALA A 528 44.02 14.72 -18.61
CA ALA A 528 44.57 16.00 -18.22
C ALA A 528 46.08 15.82 -17.98
N PRO A 529 46.95 16.59 -18.67
CA PRO A 529 48.38 16.57 -18.39
C PRO A 529 48.53 16.88 -16.91
N LYS A 530 49.27 16.02 -16.18
CA LYS A 530 49.69 16.31 -14.81
C LYS A 530 50.52 17.60 -14.89
N THR A 531 49.85 18.73 -14.84
CA THR A 531 50.50 20.03 -14.70
C THR A 531 51.22 19.89 -13.38
N SER A 532 52.53 19.71 -13.50
CA SER A 532 53.43 19.59 -12.38
C SER A 532 53.16 20.81 -11.53
N THR A 533 52.40 20.62 -10.46
CA THR A 533 52.36 21.56 -9.35
C THR A 533 53.73 21.39 -8.69
N THR A 534 54.75 21.92 -9.36
CA THR A 534 56.01 22.28 -8.74
C THR A 534 55.61 23.30 -7.71
N SER A 535 55.43 22.83 -6.48
CA SER A 535 55.31 23.65 -5.30
C SER A 535 56.50 24.61 -5.31
N SER A 536 56.22 25.87 -5.63
CA SER A 536 57.10 26.98 -5.32
C SER A 536 57.14 27.07 -3.80
N THR A 537 58.05 26.31 -3.20
CA THR A 537 58.47 26.38 -1.79
C THR A 537 59.81 27.11 -1.72
N ASP A 538 60.00 28.10 -2.58
CA ASP A 538 61.14 29.04 -2.56
C ASP A 538 60.56 30.44 -2.68
N GLN A 539 60.09 31.00 -1.56
CA GLN A 539 60.00 32.44 -1.27
C GLN A 539 59.31 32.64 0.08
N VAL A 540 60.08 32.59 1.18
CA VAL A 540 60.16 33.65 2.21
C VAL A 540 61.50 33.43 2.93
N ALA A 541 62.40 34.38 2.75
CA ALA A 541 63.62 34.58 3.53
C ALA A 541 63.30 35.23 4.88
#